data_AF-A0A117NSF1-F1
#
_entry.id   AF-A0A117NSF1-F1
#
_cell.length_a   1.000
_cell.length_b   1.000
_cell.length_c   1.000
_cell.angle_alpha   90.00
_cell.angle_beta   90.00
_cell.angle_gamma   90.00
#
_symmetry.space_group_name_H-M   'P 1'
#
loop_
_entity.id
_entity.type
_entity.pdbx_description
1 polymer ?
#
loop_
_entity_poly.entity_id
_entity_poly.type
_entity_poly.pdbx_seq_one_letter_code
_entity_poly.pdbx_strand_id
1 'polypeptide(L)'
;MNALLSRQKEIRNDRDSLWEKIILALTISGKKGALCTDTMSPSITVWSVLSILASDQWTNIPVQWRSLLVAYGKSISALRRCERLISCIEKQDIDGFLRDAENPGYEEWDPLTYPAWLLLEIENNITIRKRQVEVAVRMIKPDDGKNSVLQLNMGEDVYKYIFPMFDDQSMSPWRNWLARPTVNREVGSSSLPGDVSF
;
A
#
# COMPACT_ATOMS: atom_id res chain seq x y z
N MET A 1 -5.31 -25.28 -9.55
CA MET A 1 -6.00 -24.27 -10.38
C MET A 1 -7.47 -24.07 -9.99
N ASN A 2 -8.29 -25.12 -9.91
CA ASN A 2 -9.73 -25.00 -9.58
C ASN A 2 -10.04 -24.26 -8.27
N ALA A 3 -9.28 -24.50 -7.19
CA ALA A 3 -9.48 -23.80 -5.91
C ALA A 3 -9.24 -22.28 -6.01
N LEU A 4 -8.22 -21.85 -6.76
CA LEU A 4 -7.92 -20.43 -6.96
C LEU A 4 -8.99 -19.73 -7.81
N LEU A 5 -9.51 -20.40 -8.83
CA LEU A 5 -10.59 -19.88 -9.67
C LEU A 5 -11.91 -19.75 -8.89
N SER A 6 -12.25 -20.74 -8.05
CA SER A 6 -13.40 -20.63 -7.14
C SER A 6 -13.24 -19.46 -6.18
N ARG A 7 -12.05 -19.33 -5.57
CA ARG A 7 -11.74 -18.22 -4.67
C ARG A 7 -11.82 -16.85 -5.36
N GLN A 8 -11.33 -16.74 -6.59
CA GLN A 8 -11.43 -15.52 -7.37
C GLN A 8 -12.88 -15.11 -7.61
N LYS A 9 -13.77 -16.09 -7.87
CA LYS A 9 -15.20 -15.84 -8.06
C LYS A 9 -15.88 -15.35 -6.78
N GLU A 10 -15.55 -15.95 -5.63
CA GLU A 10 -16.05 -15.49 -4.32
C GLU A 10 -15.66 -14.04 -4.06
N ILE A 11 -14.37 -13.70 -4.19
CA ILE A 11 -13.86 -12.35 -3.94
C ILE A 11 -14.51 -11.33 -4.88
N ARG A 12 -14.75 -11.71 -6.15
CA ARG A 12 -15.45 -10.86 -7.11
C ARG A 12 -16.88 -10.56 -6.67
N ASN A 13 -17.61 -11.58 -6.23
CA ASN A 13 -18.97 -11.39 -5.72
C ASN A 13 -19.00 -10.50 -4.47
N ASP A 14 -18.04 -10.71 -3.55
CA ASP A 14 -17.92 -9.89 -2.33
C ASP A 14 -17.65 -8.42 -2.67
N ARG A 15 -16.73 -8.15 -3.60
CA ARG A 15 -16.43 -6.81 -4.11
C ARG A 15 -17.69 -6.15 -4.69
N ASP A 16 -18.42 -6.87 -5.53
CA ASP A 16 -19.59 -6.32 -6.22
C ASP A 16 -20.72 -6.03 -5.21
N SER A 17 -20.93 -6.90 -4.21
CA SER A 17 -21.87 -6.65 -3.11
C SER A 17 -21.49 -5.43 -2.26
N LEU A 18 -20.19 -5.25 -1.97
CA LEU A 18 -19.70 -4.09 -1.24
C LEU A 18 -19.86 -2.80 -2.05
N TRP A 19 -19.61 -2.86 -3.36
CA TRP A 19 -19.84 -1.74 -4.27
C TRP A 19 -21.30 -1.31 -4.30
N GLU A 20 -22.24 -2.26 -4.40
CA GLU A 20 -23.67 -1.99 -4.35
C GLU A 20 -24.08 -1.30 -3.04
N LYS A 21 -23.56 -1.77 -1.90
CA LYS A 21 -23.80 -1.13 -0.59
C LYS A 21 -23.30 0.31 -0.55
N ILE A 22 -22.12 0.58 -1.11
CA ILE A 22 -21.54 1.93 -1.20
C ILE A 22 -22.44 2.83 -2.04
N ILE A 23 -22.83 2.38 -3.24
CA ILE A 23 -23.68 3.16 -4.14
C ILE A 23 -25.05 3.42 -3.53
N LEU A 24 -25.68 2.42 -2.89
CA LEU A 24 -26.95 2.56 -2.21
C LEU A 24 -26.86 3.59 -1.07
N ALA A 25 -25.80 3.52 -0.27
CA ALA A 25 -25.60 4.45 0.84
C ALA A 25 -25.33 5.89 0.37
N LEU A 26 -24.58 6.08 -0.73
CA LEU A 26 -24.37 7.38 -1.35
C LEU A 26 -25.67 7.95 -1.95
N THR A 27 -26.50 7.11 -2.57
CA THR A 27 -27.77 7.50 -3.22
C THR A 27 -28.84 7.90 -2.19
N ILE A 28 -28.91 7.22 -1.04
CA ILE A 28 -29.84 7.56 0.05
C ILE A 28 -29.43 8.87 0.71
N SER A 29 -28.12 9.11 0.88
CA SER A 29 -27.61 10.36 1.45
C SER A 29 -27.87 11.58 0.55
N GLY A 30 -27.83 11.41 -0.77
CA GLY A 30 -28.06 12.48 -1.75
C GLY A 30 -29.51 12.98 -1.86
N LYS A 31 -30.50 12.27 -1.29
CA LYS A 31 -31.92 12.63 -1.39
C LYS A 31 -32.44 13.56 -0.27
N LYS A 32 -31.56 14.16 0.56
CA LYS A 32 -31.98 15.05 1.67
C LYS A 32 -32.25 16.51 1.29
N GLY A 33 -32.16 16.90 0.02
CA GLY A 33 -32.47 18.26 -0.41
C GLY A 33 -32.90 18.30 -1.87
N ALA A 34 -34.15 17.97 -2.15
CA ALA A 34 -34.75 18.27 -3.44
C ALA A 34 -34.98 19.78 -3.54
N LEU A 35 -33.99 20.49 -4.07
CA LEU A 35 -34.20 21.77 -4.74
C LEU A 35 -33.65 21.64 -6.15
N CYS A 36 -34.59 21.77 -7.09
CA CYS A 36 -34.43 21.74 -8.52
C CYS A 36 -33.38 22.77 -8.97
N THR A 37 -32.22 22.30 -9.42
CA THR A 37 -31.46 22.88 -10.54
C THR A 37 -30.66 21.73 -11.17
N ASP A 38 -30.29 21.91 -12.42
CA ASP A 38 -29.71 20.95 -13.36
C ASP A 38 -28.31 20.44 -12.94
N THR A 39 -28.20 19.81 -11.77
CA THR A 39 -26.92 19.33 -11.23
C THR A 39 -26.59 17.97 -11.80
N MET A 40 -25.67 17.97 -12.77
CA MET A 40 -24.86 16.83 -13.17
C MET A 40 -24.39 16.07 -11.91
N SER A 41 -24.97 14.90 -11.67
CA SER A 41 -24.49 14.03 -10.60
C SER A 41 -23.06 13.61 -10.93
N PRO A 42 -22.07 13.75 -10.04
CA PRO A 42 -20.72 13.34 -10.34
C PRO A 42 -20.73 11.85 -10.66
N SER A 43 -20.07 11.46 -11.75
CA SER A 43 -19.91 10.04 -12.08
C SER A 43 -19.08 9.38 -10.98
N ILE A 44 -19.75 8.64 -10.10
CA ILE A 44 -19.10 7.90 -9.02
C ILE A 44 -18.32 6.75 -9.66
N THR A 45 -17.01 6.90 -9.73
CA THR A 45 -16.08 5.87 -10.23
C THR A 45 -15.47 5.12 -9.07
N VAL A 46 -15.02 3.88 -9.32
CA VAL A 46 -14.27 3.09 -8.32
C VAL A 46 -13.08 3.88 -7.80
N TRP A 47 -12.39 4.62 -8.68
CA TRP A 47 -11.27 5.47 -8.30
C TRP A 47 -11.70 6.60 -7.35
N SER A 48 -12.76 7.34 -7.68
CA SER A 48 -13.22 8.42 -6.79
C SER A 48 -13.56 7.94 -5.37
N VAL A 49 -14.06 6.71 -5.24
CA VAL A 49 -14.35 6.09 -3.93
C VAL A 49 -13.06 5.65 -3.22
N LEU A 50 -12.11 5.07 -3.95
CA LEU A 50 -10.84 4.64 -3.38
C LEU A 50 -9.96 5.83 -2.96
N SER A 51 -9.99 6.95 -3.69
CA SER A 51 -9.25 8.16 -3.33
C SER A 51 -9.63 8.71 -1.94
N ILE A 52 -10.82 8.37 -1.43
CA ILE A 52 -11.25 8.71 -0.05
C ILE A 52 -10.31 8.07 0.99
N LEU A 53 -9.69 6.93 0.69
CA LEU A 53 -8.72 6.27 1.58
C LEU A 53 -7.47 7.12 1.83
N ALA A 54 -7.10 7.99 0.90
CA ALA A 54 -5.97 8.94 1.06
C ALA A 54 -6.46 10.36 1.38
N SER A 55 -7.68 10.51 1.90
CA SER A 55 -8.20 11.82 2.29
C SER A 55 -7.63 12.26 3.64
N ASP A 56 -7.17 13.51 3.71
CA ASP A 56 -6.79 14.19 4.96
C ASP A 56 -7.91 14.19 6.01
N GLN A 57 -9.17 14.00 5.59
CA GLN A 57 -10.34 13.95 6.45
C GLN A 57 -10.74 12.52 6.85
N TRP A 58 -9.91 11.51 6.64
CA TRP A 58 -10.20 10.11 6.99
C TRP A 58 -10.72 9.96 8.43
N THR A 59 -10.13 10.69 9.37
CA THR A 59 -10.51 10.69 10.78
C THR A 59 -11.92 11.22 11.04
N ASN A 60 -12.41 12.14 10.19
CA ASN A 60 -13.76 12.71 10.26
C ASN A 60 -14.84 11.80 9.66
N ILE A 61 -14.46 10.75 8.92
CA ILE A 61 -15.40 9.81 8.32
C ILE A 61 -15.95 8.87 9.41
N PRO A 62 -17.28 8.62 9.45
CA PRO A 62 -17.87 7.67 10.38
C PRO A 62 -17.23 6.29 10.28
N VAL A 63 -17.01 5.62 11.42
CA VAL A 63 -16.32 4.32 11.50
C VAL A 63 -16.96 3.26 10.61
N GLN A 64 -18.29 3.26 10.49
CA GLN A 64 -19.03 2.33 9.62
C GLN A 64 -18.65 2.50 8.15
N TRP A 65 -18.52 3.75 7.69
CA TRP A 65 -18.08 4.08 6.34
C TRP A 65 -16.62 3.73 6.11
N ARG A 66 -15.74 4.02 7.07
CA ARG A 66 -14.33 3.61 7.00
C ARG A 66 -14.19 2.11 6.87
N SER A 67 -14.93 1.35 7.68
CA SER A 67 -14.95 -0.12 7.63
C SER A 67 -15.44 -0.64 6.28
N LEU A 68 -16.48 -0.03 5.73
CA LEU A 68 -17.02 -0.40 4.41
C LEU A 68 -16.03 -0.11 3.28
N LEU A 69 -15.39 1.07 3.28
CA LEU A 69 -14.39 1.46 2.29
C LEU A 69 -13.14 0.59 2.37
N VAL A 70 -12.65 0.29 3.59
CA VAL A 70 -11.53 -0.62 3.80
C VAL A 70 -11.88 -2.04 3.34
N ALA A 71 -13.06 -2.56 3.68
CA ALA A 71 -13.49 -3.89 3.21
C ALA A 71 -13.54 -3.94 1.67
N TYR A 72 -14.05 -2.88 1.04
CA TYR A 72 -14.07 -2.77 -0.41
C TYR A 72 -12.65 -2.73 -1.01
N GLY A 73 -11.76 -1.90 -0.47
CA GLY A 73 -10.36 -1.85 -0.91
C GLY A 73 -9.63 -3.19 -0.73
N LYS A 74 -9.81 -3.86 0.42
CA LYS A 74 -9.29 -5.21 0.68
C LYS A 74 -9.76 -6.22 -0.35
N SER A 75 -11.04 -6.17 -0.75
CA SER A 75 -11.58 -7.08 -1.78
C SER A 75 -10.91 -6.88 -3.15
N ILE A 76 -10.62 -5.62 -3.52
CA ILE A 76 -9.91 -5.29 -4.76
C ILE A 76 -8.46 -5.79 -4.70
N SER A 77 -7.77 -5.53 -3.60
CA SER A 77 -6.38 -5.98 -3.41
C SER A 77 -6.30 -7.52 -3.46
N ALA A 78 -7.22 -8.21 -2.78
CA ALA A 78 -7.30 -9.67 -2.80
C ALA A 78 -7.56 -10.22 -4.21
N LEU A 79 -8.44 -9.57 -4.99
CA LEU A 79 -8.70 -9.98 -6.38
C LEU A 79 -7.44 -9.84 -7.24
N ARG A 80 -6.76 -8.69 -7.15
CA ARG A 80 -5.50 -8.41 -7.85
C ARG A 80 -4.41 -9.42 -7.51
N ARG A 81 -4.31 -9.77 -6.22
CA ARG A 81 -3.40 -10.82 -5.74
C ARG A 81 -3.73 -12.19 -6.33
N CYS A 82 -5.00 -12.59 -6.36
CA CYS A 82 -5.40 -13.84 -7.00
C CYS A 82 -5.02 -13.87 -8.49
N GLU A 83 -5.20 -12.76 -9.21
CA GLU A 83 -4.80 -12.64 -10.62
C GLU A 83 -3.29 -12.80 -10.81
N ARG A 84 -2.47 -12.19 -9.94
CA ARG A 84 -1.01 -12.39 -9.97
C ARG A 84 -0.61 -13.85 -9.72
N LEU A 85 -1.20 -14.50 -8.72
CA LEU A 85 -0.95 -15.91 -8.42
C LEU A 85 -1.32 -16.83 -9.60
N ILE A 86 -2.46 -16.56 -10.26
CA ILE A 86 -2.86 -17.29 -11.47
C ILE A 86 -1.84 -17.07 -12.59
N SER A 87 -1.42 -15.83 -12.83
CA SER A 87 -0.41 -15.51 -13.86
C SER A 87 0.93 -16.20 -13.61
N CYS A 88 1.37 -16.34 -12.35
CA CYS A 88 2.59 -17.09 -12.01
C CYS A 88 2.45 -18.57 -12.36
N ILE A 89 1.29 -19.18 -12.11
CA ILE A 89 1.02 -20.58 -12.48
C ILE A 89 1.07 -20.76 -14.00
N GLU A 90 0.45 -19.85 -14.75
CA GLU A 90 0.45 -19.89 -16.23
C GLU A 90 1.85 -19.75 -16.82
N LYS A 91 2.70 -18.93 -16.18
CA LYS A 91 4.10 -18.70 -16.60
C LYS A 91 5.09 -19.72 -16.03
N GLN A 92 4.63 -20.67 -15.21
CA GLN A 92 5.48 -21.62 -14.47
C GLN A 92 6.54 -20.94 -13.58
N ASP A 93 6.24 -19.72 -13.09
CA ASP A 93 7.11 -18.96 -12.19
C ASP A 93 6.85 -19.35 -10.73
N ILE A 94 7.58 -20.37 -10.27
CA ILE A 94 7.44 -20.92 -8.91
C ILE A 94 7.91 -19.90 -7.86
N ASP A 95 9.01 -19.20 -8.13
CA ASP A 95 9.58 -18.22 -7.19
C ASP A 95 8.64 -17.03 -7.01
N GLY A 96 8.02 -16.55 -8.10
CA GLY A 96 7.01 -15.50 -8.04
C GLY A 96 5.74 -15.93 -7.32
N PHE A 97 5.32 -17.18 -7.52
CA PHE A 97 4.17 -17.75 -6.81
C PHE A 97 4.43 -17.84 -5.30
N LEU A 98 5.57 -18.38 -4.87
CA LEU A 98 5.93 -18.50 -3.45
C LEU A 98 6.01 -17.13 -2.79
N ARG A 99 6.69 -16.19 -3.45
CA ARG A 99 6.84 -14.82 -2.98
C ARG A 99 5.50 -14.14 -2.71
N ASP A 100 4.53 -14.27 -3.62
CA ASP A 100 3.21 -13.70 -3.36
C ASP A 100 2.49 -14.54 -2.30
N ALA A 101 2.44 -15.87 -2.42
CA ALA A 101 1.71 -16.77 -1.52
C ALA A 101 2.11 -16.65 -0.04
N GLU A 102 3.40 -16.51 0.25
CA GLU A 102 3.95 -16.36 1.61
C GLU A 102 3.60 -15.04 2.28
N ASN A 103 3.20 -14.03 1.52
CA ASN A 103 2.87 -12.71 2.03
C ASN A 103 1.36 -12.48 1.94
N PRO A 104 0.51 -12.98 2.87
CA PRO A 104 -0.95 -12.85 2.78
C PRO A 104 -1.46 -11.40 2.78
N GLY A 105 -0.62 -10.43 3.15
CA GLY A 105 -0.95 -9.01 3.27
C GLY A 105 -1.54 -8.67 4.65
N TYR A 106 -1.50 -7.39 5.03
CA TYR A 106 -2.00 -6.88 6.32
C TYR A 106 -1.35 -7.52 7.55
N GLU A 107 -0.14 -8.04 7.41
CA GLU A 107 0.67 -8.51 8.54
C GLU A 107 1.34 -7.31 9.20
N GLU A 108 1.08 -7.11 10.50
CA GLU A 108 1.64 -6.02 11.32
C GLU A 108 1.16 -4.59 10.96
N TRP A 109 0.17 -4.45 10.08
CA TRP A 109 -0.50 -3.17 9.85
C TRP A 109 -2.00 -3.35 9.61
N ASP A 110 -2.76 -2.32 9.96
CA ASP A 110 -4.20 -2.28 9.77
C ASP A 110 -4.59 -1.18 8.78
N PRO A 111 -5.27 -1.50 7.66
CA PRO A 111 -5.79 -0.50 6.73
C PRO A 111 -6.77 0.52 7.32
N LEU A 112 -7.37 0.27 8.48
CA LEU A 112 -8.15 1.32 9.17
C LEU A 112 -7.25 2.40 9.78
N THR A 113 -6.04 2.01 10.18
CA THR A 113 -5.01 2.89 10.76
C THR A 113 -4.19 3.57 9.67
N TYR A 114 -3.83 2.82 8.61
CA TYR A 114 -3.06 3.31 7.47
C TYR A 114 -3.81 3.09 6.14
N PRO A 115 -4.89 3.86 5.89
CA PRO A 115 -5.74 3.67 4.71
C PRO A 115 -5.03 4.02 3.39
N ALA A 116 -4.08 4.96 3.39
CA ALA A 116 -3.31 5.30 2.20
C ALA A 116 -2.38 4.17 1.75
N TRP A 117 -1.90 3.33 2.69
CA TRP A 117 -1.10 2.16 2.35
C TRP A 117 -1.92 1.12 1.57
N LEU A 118 -3.20 0.94 1.94
CA LEU A 118 -4.12 0.12 1.16
C LEU A 118 -4.35 0.71 -0.23
N LEU A 119 -4.44 2.03 -0.35
CA LEU A 119 -4.54 2.68 -1.65
C LEU A 119 -3.31 2.41 -2.51
N LEU A 120 -2.11 2.59 -1.94
CA LEU A 120 -0.83 2.35 -2.59
C LEU A 120 -0.72 0.90 -3.11
N GLU A 121 -1.15 -0.06 -2.29
CA GLU A 121 -1.19 -1.48 -2.64
C GLU A 121 -2.07 -1.73 -3.86
N ILE A 122 -3.26 -1.12 -3.88
CA ILE A 122 -4.19 -1.20 -5.00
C ILE A 122 -3.59 -0.53 -6.23
N GLU A 123 -3.16 0.74 -6.18
CA GLU A 123 -2.61 1.48 -7.34
C GLU A 123 -1.49 0.73 -8.04
N ASN A 124 -0.54 0.24 -7.25
CA ASN A 124 0.66 -0.40 -7.77
C ASN A 124 0.49 -1.88 -8.07
N ASN A 125 -0.68 -2.47 -7.77
CA ASN A 125 -0.94 -3.89 -7.92
C ASN A 125 0.12 -4.76 -7.22
N ILE A 126 0.43 -4.45 -5.97
CA ILE A 126 1.39 -5.20 -5.14
C ILE A 126 0.71 -5.83 -3.92
N THR A 127 1.47 -6.52 -3.07
CA THR A 127 1.07 -6.79 -1.67
C THR A 127 2.15 -6.21 -0.79
N ILE A 128 1.80 -5.35 0.16
CA ILE A 128 2.78 -4.77 1.09
C ILE A 128 3.27 -5.89 2.03
N ARG A 129 4.59 -6.11 2.03
CA ARG A 129 5.21 -7.18 2.83
C ARG A 129 5.50 -6.72 4.25
N LYS A 130 5.51 -7.68 5.17
CA LYS A 130 5.86 -7.49 6.58
C LYS A 130 7.13 -6.64 6.77
N ARG A 131 8.22 -7.00 6.08
CA ARG A 131 9.49 -6.26 6.16
C ARG A 131 9.35 -4.78 5.75
N GLN A 132 8.53 -4.47 4.74
CA GLN A 132 8.31 -3.08 4.31
C GLN A 132 7.55 -2.29 5.38
N VAL A 133 6.60 -2.94 6.06
CA VAL A 133 5.85 -2.38 7.20
C VAL A 133 6.78 -2.10 8.36
N GLU A 134 7.59 -3.09 8.78
CA GLU A 134 8.55 -2.93 9.88
C GLU A 134 9.48 -1.73 9.66
N VAL A 135 9.96 -1.56 8.43
CA VAL A 135 10.82 -0.44 8.06
C VAL A 135 10.04 0.88 8.09
N ALA A 136 8.87 0.94 7.45
CA ALA A 136 8.05 2.15 7.39
C ALA A 136 7.66 2.63 8.80
N VAL A 137 7.24 1.71 9.67
CA VAL A 137 6.88 2.00 11.06
C VAL A 137 8.07 2.54 11.85
N ARG A 138 9.26 1.93 11.72
CA ARG A 138 10.50 2.44 12.35
C ARG A 138 10.92 3.81 11.83
N MET A 139 10.62 4.13 10.57
CA MET A 139 10.90 5.44 9.99
C MET A 139 9.91 6.51 10.47
N ILE A 140 8.63 6.15 10.61
CA ILE A 140 7.58 7.04 11.16
C ILE A 140 7.81 7.30 12.65
N LYS A 141 8.19 6.25 13.40
CA LYS A 141 8.41 6.30 14.84
C LYS A 141 9.74 5.61 15.19
N PRO A 142 10.87 6.34 15.14
CA PRO A 142 12.14 5.78 15.56
C PRO A 142 12.14 5.51 17.06
N ASP A 143 12.60 4.32 17.45
CA ASP A 143 12.85 3.99 18.85
C ASP A 143 13.93 4.96 19.40
N ASP A 144 13.65 5.59 20.54
CA ASP A 144 14.52 6.55 21.26
C ASP A 144 14.75 7.95 20.66
N GLY A 145 14.09 8.36 19.58
CA GLY A 145 14.28 9.72 19.01
C GLY A 145 15.72 10.02 18.56
N LYS A 146 16.54 8.96 18.44
CA LYS A 146 17.90 8.99 17.91
C LYS A 146 17.86 8.60 16.44
N ASN A 147 18.82 9.09 15.68
CA ASN A 147 18.97 8.72 14.28
C ASN A 147 19.24 7.22 14.15
N SER A 148 18.38 6.52 13.41
CA SER A 148 18.52 5.10 13.13
C SER A 148 19.10 4.88 11.74
N VAL A 149 20.19 4.10 11.65
CA VAL A 149 20.72 3.62 10.37
C VAL A 149 20.11 2.26 10.08
N LEU A 150 19.30 2.18 9.03
CA LEU A 150 18.70 0.93 8.59
C LEU A 150 19.39 0.43 7.32
N GLN A 151 20.08 -0.70 7.43
CA GLN A 151 20.69 -1.35 6.29
C GLN A 151 19.67 -2.24 5.59
N LEU A 152 19.23 -1.82 4.41
CA LEU A 152 18.34 -2.58 3.55
C LEU A 152 19.17 -3.38 2.55
N ASN A 153 18.92 -4.68 2.42
CA ASN A 153 19.50 -5.47 1.34
C ASN A 153 18.86 -5.02 0.02
N MET A 154 19.65 -4.42 -0.87
CA MET A 154 19.19 -3.98 -2.18
C MET A 154 18.87 -5.18 -3.08
N GLY A 155 17.60 -5.32 -3.45
CA GLY A 155 17.13 -6.40 -4.33
C GLY A 155 15.61 -6.62 -4.33
N GLU A 156 14.88 -6.12 -3.33
CA GLU A 156 13.44 -6.43 -3.15
C GLU A 156 12.48 -5.25 -3.37
N ASP A 157 12.85 -4.20 -4.12
CA ASP A 157 12.01 -3.00 -4.34
C ASP A 157 11.58 -2.27 -3.05
N VAL A 158 12.27 -2.55 -1.95
CA VAL A 158 11.94 -2.11 -0.59
C VAL A 158 11.80 -0.59 -0.52
N TYR A 159 12.73 0.16 -1.11
CA TYR A 159 12.72 1.63 -1.14
C TYR A 159 11.55 2.22 -1.93
N LYS A 160 11.17 1.63 -3.07
CA LYS A 160 10.17 2.20 -3.98
C LYS A 160 8.81 2.40 -3.31
N TYR A 161 8.43 1.49 -2.41
CA TYR A 161 7.10 1.46 -1.79
C TYR A 161 7.10 1.98 -0.35
N ILE A 162 8.24 2.04 0.32
CA ILE A 162 8.36 2.58 1.68
C ILE A 162 8.28 4.12 1.71
N PHE A 163 8.86 4.80 0.71
CA PHE A 163 8.81 6.27 0.68
C PHE A 163 7.37 6.83 0.67
N PRO A 164 6.45 6.33 -0.20
CA PRO A 164 5.05 6.75 -0.16
C PRO A 164 4.34 6.39 1.16
N MET A 165 4.72 5.29 1.82
CA MET A 165 4.14 4.90 3.11
C MET A 165 4.50 5.89 4.23
N PHE A 166 5.70 6.50 4.14
CA PHE A 166 6.17 7.51 5.08
C PHE A 166 5.56 8.90 4.82
N ASP A 167 5.44 9.31 3.55
CA ASP A 167 4.99 10.65 3.18
C ASP A 167 3.54 10.97 3.61
N ASP A 168 2.74 9.93 3.88
CA ASP A 168 1.34 10.01 4.33
C ASP A 168 1.14 10.73 5.69
N GLN A 169 2.19 10.88 6.51
CA GLN A 169 2.08 11.40 7.89
C GLN A 169 2.92 12.64 8.21
N SER A 170 3.30 13.44 7.22
CA SER A 170 4.13 14.66 7.31
C SER A 170 5.63 14.40 7.27
N MET A 171 6.28 14.80 6.16
CA MET A 171 7.58 15.50 6.19
C MET A 171 8.04 15.93 4.79
N SER A 172 7.96 17.24 4.51
CA SER A 172 8.63 17.91 3.37
C SER A 172 10.19 17.85 3.27
N PRO A 173 11.00 17.32 4.21
CA PRO A 173 12.47 17.28 4.06
C PRO A 173 13.04 16.25 3.06
N TRP A 174 12.29 15.22 2.65
CA TRP A 174 12.87 14.10 1.86
C TRP A 174 12.83 14.28 0.34
N ARG A 175 12.16 15.32 -0.16
CA ARG A 175 12.21 15.70 -1.60
C ARG A 175 13.65 15.84 -2.13
N ASN A 176 14.61 16.15 -1.26
CA ASN A 176 16.03 16.31 -1.61
C ASN A 176 16.85 15.01 -1.59
N TRP A 177 16.33 13.89 -1.07
CA TRP A 177 17.07 12.62 -0.98
C TRP A 177 16.97 11.79 -2.26
N LEU A 178 15.87 11.95 -3.02
CA LEU A 178 15.73 11.40 -4.38
C LEU A 178 16.75 12.00 -5.39
N ALA A 179 17.48 13.05 -5.01
CA ALA A 179 18.47 13.73 -5.86
C ALA A 179 19.93 13.34 -5.61
N ARG A 180 20.23 12.36 -4.73
CA ARG A 180 21.63 11.93 -4.49
C ARG A 180 21.85 10.43 -4.78
N PRO A 181 22.31 10.07 -5.98
CA PRO A 181 23.01 8.81 -6.15
C PRO A 181 24.44 9.00 -5.63
N THR A 182 24.74 8.47 -4.45
CA THR A 182 26.14 8.21 -4.07
C THR A 182 26.28 6.72 -3.79
N VAL A 183 26.61 6.02 -4.88
CA VAL A 183 27.46 4.84 -4.83
C VAL A 183 28.66 5.17 -3.95
N ASN A 184 28.97 4.31 -2.99
CA ASN A 184 30.35 4.01 -2.67
C ASN A 184 30.46 2.53 -2.31
N ARG A 185 31.24 1.86 -3.15
CA ARG A 185 31.61 0.45 -3.09
C ARG A 185 33.13 0.42 -3.18
N GLU A 186 33.83 0.30 -2.07
CA GLU A 186 35.20 -0.24 -1.94
C GLU A 186 35.25 -0.86 -0.53
N VAL A 187 35.14 -2.19 -0.34
CA VAL A 187 36.13 -3.27 -0.54
C VAL A 187 37.42 -3.07 0.26
N GLY A 188 37.71 -4.04 1.14
CA GLY A 188 39.09 -4.53 1.28
C GLY A 188 39.87 -4.04 2.50
N SER A 189 40.03 -4.96 3.43
CA SER A 189 41.02 -5.00 4.49
C SER A 189 42.49 -4.76 4.07
N SER A 190 43.26 -4.25 5.03
CA SER A 190 44.66 -4.54 5.37
C SER A 190 45.76 -3.50 5.07
N SER A 191 46.57 -3.29 6.12
CA SER A 191 48.00 -2.95 6.14
C SER A 191 48.40 -1.47 6.19
N LEU A 192 48.77 -1.04 7.39
CA LEU A 192 49.76 0.03 7.63
C LEU A 192 51.12 -0.39 7.05
N PRO A 193 51.88 0.54 6.47
CA PRO A 193 53.26 0.72 6.91
C PRO A 193 53.57 2.20 7.18
N GLY A 194 54.35 2.43 8.23
CA GLY A 194 54.92 3.75 8.52
C GLY A 194 56.01 4.14 7.52
N ASP A 195 56.30 5.44 7.42
CA ASP A 195 57.53 6.00 7.99
C ASP A 195 57.54 7.54 7.94
N VAL A 196 58.44 8.07 8.75
CA VAL A 196 58.62 9.40 9.35
C VAL A 196 59.18 10.48 8.38
N SER A 197 59.06 11.77 8.79
CA SER A 197 60.00 12.93 8.65
C SER A 197 59.28 14.16 8.07
N PHE A 198 59.30 15.39 8.60
CA PHE A 198 60.11 16.11 9.61
C PHE A 198 59.19 16.86 10.60
#